data_AF-V3ZW81-F1
#
_entry.id   AF-V3ZW81-F1
#
_cell.length_a   1.000
_cell.length_b   1.000
_cell.length_c   1.000
_cell.angle_alpha   90.00
_cell.angle_beta   90.00
_cell.angle_gamma   90.00
#
_symmetry.space_group_name_H-M   'P 1'
#
loop_
_entity.id
_entity.type
_entity.pdbx_description
1 polymer ?
#
loop_
_entity_poly.entity_id
_entity_poly.type
_entity_poly.pdbx_seq_one_letter_code
_entity_poly.pdbx_strand_id
1 'polypeptide(L)'
;RKFVLECIQVYKGLPALWWVKSDDYSNKTKKDEAYATLLGKYQEKFPDVTKDELRKKFALRTNFRKELKKVLDSTKSGVGTDDIYQPTLWYFDAMSFL
;
A
#
# COMPACT_ATOMS: atom_id res chain seq x y z
N ARG A 1 -14.01 -0.16 6.68
CA ARG A 1 -13.57 0.14 5.31
C ARG A 1 -12.98 1.55 5.20
N LYS A 2 -13.72 2.64 5.53
CA LYS A 2 -13.21 4.04 5.50
C LYS A 2 -11.85 4.24 6.17
N PHE A 3 -11.68 3.76 7.40
CA PHE A 3 -10.42 3.88 8.15
C PHE A 3 -9.18 3.34 7.40
N VAL A 4 -9.30 2.19 6.73
CA VAL A 4 -8.17 1.63 5.98
C VAL A 4 -7.81 2.52 4.79
N LEU A 5 -8.80 3.15 4.13
CA LEU A 5 -8.55 4.10 3.05
C LEU A 5 -7.83 5.35 3.57
N GLU A 6 -8.20 5.85 4.75
CA GLU A 6 -7.49 6.94 5.42
C GLU A 6 -6.05 6.54 5.75
N CYS A 7 -5.84 5.33 6.30
CA CYS A 7 -4.50 4.81 6.54
C CYS A 7 -3.68 4.66 5.25
N ILE A 8 -4.30 4.21 4.16
CA ILE A 8 -3.66 4.13 2.84
C ILE A 8 -3.32 5.53 2.32
N GLN A 9 -4.15 6.54 2.57
CA GLN A 9 -3.84 7.91 2.18
C GLN A 9 -2.68 8.51 2.97
N VAL A 10 -2.66 8.31 4.30
CA VAL A 10 -1.49 8.69 5.10
C VAL A 10 -0.25 7.96 4.59
N TYR A 11 -0.37 6.67 4.30
CA TYR A 11 0.73 5.90 3.72
C TYR A 11 1.21 6.45 2.37
N LYS A 12 0.29 6.87 1.49
CA LYS A 12 0.61 7.53 0.21
C LYS A 12 1.44 8.79 0.41
N GLY A 13 1.13 9.58 1.44
CA GLY A 13 1.90 10.78 1.81
C GLY A 13 3.28 10.51 2.40
N LEU A 14 3.67 9.25 2.62
CA LEU A 14 4.91 8.86 3.27
C LEU A 14 5.87 8.18 2.27
N PRO A 15 6.52 8.94 1.36
CA PRO A 15 7.37 8.39 0.30
C PRO A 15 8.53 7.55 0.84
N ALA A 16 9.03 7.86 2.04
CA ALA A 16 10.05 7.07 2.74
C ALA A 16 9.70 5.58 2.89
N LEU A 17 8.40 5.23 2.91
CA LEU A 17 7.96 3.86 3.10
C LEU A 17 7.76 3.09 1.79
N TRP A 18 7.45 3.76 0.68
CA TRP A 18 7.03 3.09 -0.54
C TRP A 18 7.74 3.50 -1.82
N TRP A 19 8.21 4.75 -1.91
CA TRP A 19 8.74 5.30 -3.13
C TRP A 19 10.25 5.09 -3.22
N VAL A 20 10.67 4.03 -3.91
CA VAL A 20 12.09 3.63 -4.01
C VAL A 20 12.97 4.71 -4.68
N LYS A 21 12.39 5.58 -5.53
CA LYS A 21 13.13 6.68 -6.17
C LYS A 21 13.29 7.92 -5.29
N SER A 22 12.65 7.97 -4.12
CA SER A 22 12.86 9.04 -3.15
C SER A 22 14.12 8.76 -2.35
N ASP A 23 14.94 9.78 -2.15
CA ASP A 23 16.11 9.70 -1.27
C ASP A 23 15.73 9.28 0.16
N ASP A 24 14.53 9.68 0.60
CA ASP A 24 13.96 9.32 1.91
C ASP A 24 13.76 7.81 2.08
N TYR A 25 13.65 7.05 0.99
CA TYR A 25 13.51 5.60 1.06
C TYR A 25 14.78 4.94 1.58
N SER A 26 15.95 5.49 1.32
CA SER A 26 17.21 4.98 1.88
C SER A 26 17.43 5.46 3.32
N ASN A 27 16.77 6.55 3.72
CA ASN A 27 16.97 7.19 5.00
C ASN A 27 16.21 6.45 6.13
N LYS A 28 16.98 5.81 7.02
CA LYS A 28 16.43 5.08 8.17
C LYS A 28 15.62 5.96 9.11
N THR A 29 16.10 7.18 9.40
CA THR A 29 15.42 8.14 10.28
C THR A 29 14.06 8.53 9.70
N LYS A 30 14.00 8.86 8.40
CA LYS A 30 12.73 9.18 7.71
C LYS A 30 11.78 8.01 7.67
N LYS A 31 12.28 6.79 7.47
CA LYS A 31 11.47 5.57 7.59
C LYS A 31 10.88 5.40 8.98
N ASP A 32 11.67 5.62 10.03
CA ASP A 32 11.19 5.50 11.41
C ASP A 32 10.15 6.58 11.76
N GLU A 33 10.37 7.84 11.34
CA GLU A 33 9.39 8.94 11.44
C GLU A 33 8.08 8.62 10.72
N ALA A 34 8.17 8.10 9.49
CA ALA A 34 7.01 7.73 8.69
C ALA A 34 6.23 6.57 9.34
N TYR A 35 6.93 5.54 9.83
CA TYR A 35 6.31 4.45 10.57
C TYR A 35 5.65 4.95 11.86
N ALA A 36 6.26 5.88 12.60
CA ALA A 36 5.68 6.45 13.81
C ALA A 36 4.41 7.25 13.51
N THR A 37 4.45 8.10 12.47
CA THR A 37 3.29 8.88 12.01
C THR A 37 2.10 7.97 11.70
N LEU A 38 2.37 6.91 10.95
CA LEU A 38 1.33 5.97 10.58
C LEU A 38 0.86 5.10 11.75
N LEU A 39 1.76 4.73 12.66
CA LEU A 39 1.42 4.00 13.88
C LEU A 39 0.44 4.81 14.73
N GLY A 40 0.71 6.10 14.92
CA GLY A 40 -0.20 7.01 15.63
C GLY A 40 -1.60 7.03 15.02
N LYS A 41 -1.69 7.07 13.68
CA LYS A 41 -2.98 7.00 12.98
C LYS A 41 -3.71 5.67 13.22
N TYR A 42 -2.97 4.57 13.26
CA TYR A 42 -3.56 3.27 13.59
C TYR A 42 -4.02 3.18 15.06
N GLN A 43 -3.26 3.77 15.97
CA GLN A 43 -3.56 3.77 17.41
C GLN A 43 -4.83 4.54 17.77
N GLU A 44 -5.25 5.52 16.95
CA GLU A 44 -6.56 6.19 17.10
C GLU A 44 -7.73 5.19 17.12
N LYS A 45 -7.59 4.05 16.42
CA LYS A 45 -8.63 3.02 16.32
C LYS A 45 -8.26 1.70 16.98
N PHE A 46 -6.96 1.39 17.02
CA PHE A 46 -6.40 0.17 17.58
C PHE A 46 -5.26 0.56 18.53
N PRO A 47 -5.55 0.93 19.78
CA PRO A 47 -4.54 1.41 20.72
C PRO A 47 -3.41 0.40 20.96
N ASP A 48 -3.70 -0.90 20.86
CA ASP A 48 -2.74 -1.98 21.05
C ASP A 48 -1.91 -2.34 19.81
N VAL A 49 -2.10 -1.62 18.69
CA VAL A 49 -1.31 -1.89 17.49
C VAL A 49 0.17 -1.55 17.74
N THR A 50 1.04 -2.51 17.43
CA THR A 50 2.48 -2.35 17.49
C THR A 50 3.08 -2.07 16.12
N LYS A 51 4.33 -1.62 16.07
CA LYS A 51 5.05 -1.40 14.81
C LYS A 51 5.18 -2.69 13.97
N ASP A 52 5.26 -3.85 14.62
CA ASP A 52 5.31 -5.14 13.93
C ASP A 52 3.96 -5.56 13.35
N GLU A 53 2.86 -5.32 14.08
CA GLU A 53 1.50 -5.43 13.53
C GLU A 53 1.36 -4.56 12.28
N LEU A 54 1.82 -3.31 12.35
CA LEU A 54 1.77 -2.36 11.24
C LEU A 54 2.56 -2.88 10.03
N ARG A 55 3.78 -3.41 10.24
CA ARG A 55 4.57 -4.06 9.18
C ARG A 55 3.83 -5.23 8.54
N LYS A 56 3.16 -6.08 9.34
CA LYS A 56 2.33 -7.17 8.81
C LYS A 56 1.16 -6.63 8.00
N LYS A 57 0.50 -5.54 8.43
CA LYS A 57 -0.53 -4.87 7.62
C LYS A 57 0.05 -4.32 6.31
N PHE A 58 1.32 -3.91 6.26
CA PHE A 58 1.96 -3.55 5.00
C PHE A 58 2.26 -4.70 4.05
N ALA A 59 2.07 -5.96 4.45
CA ALA A 59 1.99 -7.07 3.50
C ALA A 59 0.88 -6.88 2.45
N LEU A 60 -0.07 -5.97 2.68
CA LEU A 60 -1.02 -5.49 1.67
C LEU A 60 -0.32 -5.04 0.37
N ARG A 61 0.90 -4.49 0.43
CA ARG A 61 1.69 -4.17 -0.79
C ARG A 61 1.99 -5.38 -1.64
N THR A 62 2.34 -6.50 -1.00
CA THR A 62 2.62 -7.74 -1.70
C THR A 62 1.37 -8.27 -2.37
N ASN A 63 0.22 -8.20 -1.67
CA ASN A 63 -1.07 -8.59 -2.24
C ASN A 63 -1.47 -7.68 -3.40
N PHE A 64 -1.35 -6.36 -3.25
CA PHE A 64 -1.59 -5.40 -4.32
C PHE A 64 -0.72 -5.68 -5.54
N ARG A 65 0.59 -5.89 -5.38
CA ARG A 65 1.49 -6.20 -6.51
C ARG A 65 1.16 -7.51 -7.21
N LYS A 66 0.74 -8.54 -6.47
CA LYS A 66 0.27 -9.80 -7.06
C LYS A 66 -0.99 -9.58 -7.89
N GLU A 67 -1.93 -8.80 -7.36
CA GLU A 67 -3.16 -8.47 -8.08
C GLU A 67 -2.88 -7.60 -9.31
N LEU A 68 -2.04 -6.57 -9.17
CA LEU A 68 -1.59 -5.71 -10.26
C LEU A 68 -0.90 -6.51 -11.36
N LYS A 69 -0.09 -7.50 -11.00
CA LYS A 69 0.54 -8.40 -11.98
C LYS A 69 -0.52 -9.15 -12.81
N LYS A 70 -1.59 -9.67 -12.20
CA LYS A 70 -2.67 -10.33 -12.96
C LYS A 70 -3.35 -9.38 -13.95
N VAL A 71 -3.59 -8.13 -13.52
CA VAL A 71 -4.17 -7.07 -14.39
C VAL A 71 -3.22 -6.73 -15.54
N LEU A 72 -1.92 -6.63 -15.28
CA LEU A 72 -0.92 -6.35 -16.32
C LEU A 72 -0.76 -7.53 -17.28
N ASP A 73 -0.76 -8.76 -16.76
CA ASP A 73 -0.63 -9.99 -17.55
C ASP A 73 -1.87 -10.23 -18.42
N SER A 74 -3.08 -9.91 -17.95
CA SER A 74 -4.31 -9.95 -18.77
C SER A 74 -4.30 -8.92 -19.90
N THR A 75 -3.59 -7.80 -19.72
CA THR A 75 -3.45 -6.75 -20.74
C THR A 75 -2.32 -7.03 -21.74
N LYS A 76 -1.33 -7.86 -21.38
CA LYS A 76 -0.09 -8.06 -22.15
C LYS A 76 -0.16 -9.05 -23.30
N SER A 77 -1.30 -9.71 -23.48
CA SER A 77 -1.51 -10.63 -24.60
C SER A 77 -2.55 -10.01 -25.52
N GLY A 78 -2.44 -10.21 -26.85
CA GLY A 78 -3.40 -9.74 -27.86
C GLY A 78 -4.77 -10.41 -27.75
N VAL A 79 -5.34 -10.39 -26.55
CA VAL A 79 -6.66 -10.85 -26.16
C VAL A 79 -7.58 -9.66 -26.34
N GLY A 80 -8.73 -9.88 -26.98
CA GLY A 80 -9.74 -8.83 -27.17
C GLY A 80 -10.05 -8.13 -25.86
N THR A 81 -10.42 -6.85 -25.95
CA THR A 81 -10.65 -5.93 -24.82
C THR A 81 -11.66 -6.42 -23.76
N ASP A 82 -12.35 -7.53 -24.00
CA ASP A 82 -13.37 -8.12 -23.13
C ASP A 82 -12.82 -9.00 -21.99
N ASP A 83 -11.54 -9.41 -22.01
CA ASP A 83 -10.95 -10.35 -21.02
C ASP A 83 -9.97 -9.69 -20.03
N ILE A 84 -10.07 -8.37 -19.84
CA ILE A 84 -9.21 -7.67 -18.86
C ILE A 84 -9.63 -8.05 -17.44
N TYR A 85 -8.77 -8.81 -16.76
CA TYR A 85 -8.92 -9.14 -15.33
C TYR A 85 -9.21 -7.90 -14.48
N GLN A 86 -10.37 -7.88 -13.82
CA GLN A 86 -10.72 -6.85 -12.87
C GLN A 86 -10.20 -7.22 -11.46
N PRO A 87 -9.43 -6.33 -10.81
CA PRO A 87 -8.92 -6.58 -9.48
C PRO A 87 -10.08 -6.68 -8.47
N THR A 88 -10.04 -7.73 -7.65
CA THR A 88 -11.10 -8.05 -6.67
C THR A 88 -10.89 -7.36 -5.32
N LEU A 89 -9.74 -6.73 -5.14
CA LEU A 89 -9.39 -6.04 -3.90
C LEU A 89 -10.14 -4.71 -3.79
N TRP A 90 -11.01 -4.59 -2.79
CA TRP A 90 -11.79 -3.36 -2.55
C TRP A 90 -10.95 -2.11 -2.25
N TYR A 91 -9.66 -2.26 -1.92
CA TYR A 91 -8.71 -1.16 -1.70
C TYR A 91 -7.71 -0.99 -2.85
N PHE A 92 -7.89 -1.71 -3.97
CA PHE A 92 -6.97 -1.70 -5.11
C PHE A 92 -6.74 -0.29 -5.64
N ASP A 93 -7.82 0.45 -5.90
CA ASP A 93 -7.75 1.82 -6.42
C ASP A 93 -7.03 2.77 -5.47
N ALA A 94 -7.21 2.58 -4.16
CA ALA A 94 -6.51 3.38 -3.15
C ALA A 94 -5.01 3.10 -3.11
N MET A 95 -4.58 1.90 -3.50
CA MET A 95 -3.18 1.49 -3.58
C MET A 95 -2.55 1.66 -4.96
N SER A 96 -3.29 2.19 -5.95
CA SER A 96 -2.83 2.40 -7.34
C SER A 96 -1.58 3.29 -7.50
N PHE A 97 -1.16 4.00 -6.46
CA PHE A 97 0.04 4.84 -6.47
C PHE A 97 1.36 4.06 -6.28
N LEU A 98 1.29 2.77 -5.92
CA LEU A 98 2.42 1.89 -5.62
C LEU A 98 3.07 1.24 -6.84
#